data_AF-A0A420ADH6-F1
#
_entry.id   AF-A0A420ADH6-F1
#
_cell.length_a   1.000
_cell.length_b   1.000
_cell.length_c   1.000
_cell.angle_alpha   90.00
_cell.angle_beta   90.00
_cell.angle_gamma   90.00
#
_symmetry.space_group_name_H-M   'P 1'
#
loop_
_entity.id
_entity.type
_entity.pdbx_description
1 polymer ?
#
loop_
_entity_poly.entity_id
_entity_poly.type
_entity_poly.pdbx_seq_one_letter_code
_entity_poly.pdbx_strand_id
1 'polypeptide(L)' 'MEHTQINRKKIEQWLAEGYDVLQNGKLLKVEGDLPEFLDQFADEAKPKTYLLKELITWPEAELKKL' A
#
# COMPACT_ATOMS: atom_id res chain seq x y z
N MET A 1 1.09 5.47 20.61
CA MET A 1 1.53 4.62 19.48
C MET A 1 1.29 5.44 18.23
N GLU A 2 2.35 5.77 17.49
CA GLU A 2 2.27 6.66 16.33
C GLU A 2 1.43 5.99 15.24
N HIS A 3 0.19 6.45 15.05
CA HIS A 3 -0.56 6.16 13.84
C HIS A 3 0.22 6.83 12.71
N THR A 4 0.92 6.04 11.90
CA THR A 4 1.62 6.54 10.73
C THR A 4 0.55 7.02 9.75
N GLN A 5 0.12 8.28 9.87
CA GLN A 5 -0.86 8.86 8.96
C GLN A 5 -0.32 8.73 7.54
N ILE A 6 -1.00 7.92 6.74
CA ILE A 6 -0.71 7.75 5.32
C ILE A 6 -1.29 8.97 4.63
N ASN A 7 -0.46 9.66 3.85
CA ASN A 7 -0.86 10.79 3.04
C ASN A 7 -0.30 10.62 1.63
N ARG A 8 -0.87 11.36 0.68
CA ARG A 8 -0.49 11.27 -0.73
C ARG A 8 1.02 11.49 -0.93
N LYS A 9 1.59 12.48 -0.24
CA LYS A 9 3.01 12.80 -0.33
C LYS A 9 3.92 11.64 0.09
N LYS A 10 3.57 10.91 1.17
CA LYS A 10 4.28 9.70 1.59
C LYS A 10 4.15 8.60 0.56
N ILE A 11 2.95 8.38 0.01
CA ILE A 11 2.72 7.39 -1.04
C ILE A 11 3.57 7.70 -2.27
N GLU A 12 3.63 8.97 -2.69
CA GLU A 12 4.49 9.42 -3.78
C GLU A 12 5.97 9.19 -3.49
N GLN A 13 6.43 9.47 -2.27
CA GLN A 13 7.80 9.15 -1.87
C GLN A 13 8.08 7.66 -1.96
N TRP A 14 7.18 6.81 -1.46
CA TRP A 14 7.36 5.36 -1.51
C TRP A 14 7.38 4.82 -2.93
N LEU A 15 6.51 5.33 -3.81
CA LEU A 15 6.55 5.01 -5.24
C LEU A 15 7.89 5.45 -5.87
N ALA A 16 8.39 6.64 -5.52
CA ALA A 16 9.69 7.12 -6.01
C ALA A 16 10.88 6.30 -5.46
N GLU A 17 10.77 5.76 -4.25
CA GLU A 17 11.74 4.83 -3.66
C GLU A 17 11.66 3.42 -4.25
N GLY A 18 10.68 3.15 -5.12
CA GLY A 18 10.47 1.87 -5.80
C GLY A 18 9.70 0.85 -4.97
N TYR A 19 8.81 1.30 -4.09
CA TYR A 19 7.82 0.44 -3.44
C TYR A 19 6.54 0.38 -4.27
N ASP A 20 5.87 -0.77 -4.22
CA ASP A 20 4.64 -1.02 -5.00
C ASP A 20 3.43 -1.22 -4.09
N VAL A 21 3.65 -1.79 -2.91
CA VAL A 21 2.59 -2.30 -2.04
C VAL A 21 2.76 -1.81 -0.60
N LEU A 22 1.64 -1.50 0.04
CA LEU A 22 1.52 -1.27 1.47
C LEU A 22 0.68 -2.39 2.09
N GLN A 23 1.29 -3.20 2.95
CA GLN A 23 0.62 -4.26 3.68
C GLN A 23 0.71 -3.99 5.19
N ASN A 24 -0.44 -3.76 5.82
CA ASN A 24 -0.53 -3.54 7.28
C ASN A 24 0.51 -2.50 7.80
N GLY A 25 0.69 -1.39 7.08
CA GLY A 25 1.66 -0.35 7.41
C GLY A 25 3.12 -0.64 7.03
N LYS A 26 3.41 -1.80 6.43
CA LYS A 26 4.74 -2.16 5.90
C LYS A 26 4.78 -1.97 4.39
N LEU A 27 5.86 -1.38 3.90
CA LEU A 27 6.11 -1.18 2.48
C LEU A 27 6.83 -2.40 1.91
N LEU A 28 6.35 -2.86 0.78
CA LEU A 28 6.88 -4.02 0.07
C LEU A 28 7.21 -3.60 -1.37
N LYS A 29 8.43 -3.96 -1.78
CA LYS A 29 8.86 -3.87 -3.18
C LYS A 29 8.52 -5.18 -3.83
N VAL A 30 7.82 -5.14 -4.96
CA VAL A 30 7.45 -6.37 -5.67
C VAL A 30 8.43 -6.56 -6.82
N GLU A 31 9.41 -7.42 -6.59
CA GLU A 31 10.35 -7.82 -7.63
C GLU A 31 9.72 -8.95 -8.46
N GLY A 32 8.88 -8.59 -9.45
CA GLY A 32 8.20 -9.55 -10.31
C GLY A 32 6.80 -9.09 -10.75
N ASP A 33 5.94 -10.06 -11.09
CA ASP A 33 4.57 -9.80 -11.50
C ASP A 33 3.71 -9.41 -10.29
N LEU A 34 3.39 -8.12 -10.21
CA LEU A 34 2.51 -7.54 -9.21
C LEU A 34 1.15 -8.25 -9.07
N PRO A 35 0.47 -8.68 -10.16
CA PRO A 35 -0.79 -9.41 -10.04
C PRO A 35 -0.63 -10.75 -9.32
N GLU A 36 0.42 -11.51 -9.64
CA GLU A 36 0.72 -12.79 -9.00
C GLU A 36 1.09 -12.60 -7.53
N PHE A 37 1.84 -11.53 -7.23
CA PHE A 37 2.13 -11.15 -5.86
C PHE A 37 0.85 -10.81 -5.08
N LEU A 38 -0.14 -10.16 -5.68
CA LEU A 38 -1.39 -9.82 -5.00
C LEU A 38 -2.35 -11.01 -4.87
N ASP A 39 -2.33 -11.94 -5.82
CA ASP A 39 -3.15 -13.15 -5.81
C ASP A 39 -2.93 -13.95 -4.51
N GLN A 40 -1.67 -14.05 -4.06
CA GLN A 40 -1.36 -14.70 -2.79
C GLN A 40 -1.95 -13.99 -1.55
N PHE A 41 -2.44 -12.74 -1.67
CA PHE A 41 -3.08 -11.96 -0.61
C PHE A 41 -4.58 -11.72 -0.83
N ALA A 42 -5.19 -12.37 -1.83
CA ALA A 42 -6.63 -12.27 -2.10
C ALA A 42 -7.51 -12.97 -1.04
N ASP A 43 -6.91 -13.81 -0.19
CA ASP A 43 -7.59 -14.47 0.92
C ASP A 43 -8.02 -13.47 2.01
N GLU A 44 -9.30 -13.44 2.37
CA GLU A 44 -9.87 -12.55 3.39
C GLU A 44 -9.25 -12.75 4.80
N ALA A 45 -8.57 -13.87 5.03
CA ALA A 45 -7.83 -14.15 6.26
C ALA A 45 -6.46 -13.45 6.34
N LYS A 46 -5.99 -12.84 5.24
CA LYS A 46 -4.67 -12.22 5.15
C LYS A 46 -4.72 -10.71 5.44
N PRO A 47 -3.59 -10.12 5.88
CA PRO A 47 -3.52 -8.69 6.17
C PRO A 47 -3.89 -7.85 4.94
N LYS A 48 -4.67 -6.77 5.17
CA LYS A 48 -5.08 -5.84 4.11
C LYS A 48 -3.86 -5.31 3.37
N THR A 49 -3.83 -5.62 2.08
CA THR A 49 -2.74 -5.29 1.16
C THR A 49 -3.28 -4.29 0.15
N TYR A 50 -2.60 -3.15 0.03
CA TYR A 50 -3.01 -2.05 -0.83
C TYR A 50 -1.89 -1.70 -1.80
N LEU A 51 -2.26 -1.48 -3.06
CA LEU A 51 -1.34 -0.96 -4.06
C LEU A 51 -1.09 0.52 -3.83
N LEU A 52 0.18 0.93 -3.78
CA LEU A 52 0.53 2.34 -3.63
C LEU A 52 0.02 3.19 -4.79
N LYS A 53 0.08 2.65 -6.01
CA LYS A 53 -0.49 3.26 -7.23
C LYS A 53 -2.01 3.41 -7.19
N GLU A 54 -2.70 2.63 -6.36
CA GLU A 54 -4.14 2.81 -6.13
C GLU A 54 -4.37 3.77 -4.98
N LEU A 55 -3.67 3.60 -3.86
CA LEU A 55 -3.77 4.49 -2.69
C LEU A 55 -3.55 5.96 -3.06
N ILE A 56 -2.65 6.26 -4.00
CA ILE A 56 -2.43 7.66 -4.44
C ILE A 56 -3.70 8.28 -5.06
N THR A 57 -4.55 7.49 -5.70
CA THR A 57 -5.80 7.94 -6.33
C THR A 57 -6.94 8.05 -5.31
N TRP A 58 -6.79 7.41 -4.15
CA TRP A 58 -7.80 7.46 -3.09
C TRP A 58 -7.92 8.86 -2.50
N PRO A 59 -9.12 9.24 -2.03
CA PRO A 59 -9.32 10.50 -1.34
C PRO A 59 -8.65 10.48 0.04
N GLU A 60 -8.20 11.63 0.51
CA GLU A 60 -7.50 11.76 1.80
C GLU A 60 -8.33 11.25 3.00
N ALA A 61 -9.66 11.36 2.91
CA ALA A 61 -10.57 10.84 3.94
C ALA A 61 -10.45 9.31 4.09
N GLU A 62 -10.23 8.59 3.00
CA GLU A 62 -10.05 7.13 3.02
C GLU A 62 -8.61 6.79 3.47
N LEU A 63 -7.61 7.54 3.01
CA LEU A 63 -6.22 7.36 3.46
C LEU A 63 -6.06 7.55 4.97
N LYS A 64 -6.85 8.43 5.59
CA LYS A 64 -6.88 8.63 7.05
C LYS A 64 -7.47 7.46 7.83
N LYS A 65 -8.19 6.53 7.18
CA LYS A 65 -8.78 5.34 7.81
C LYS A 65 -7.82 4.14 7.83
N LEU A 66 -6.66 4.26 7.16
CA LEU A 66 -5.60 3.25 7.10
C LEU A 66 -4.57 3.51 8.21
#